data_AF-A0A7R9W4P7-F1
#
_entry.id   AF-A0A7R9W4P7-F1
#
_cell.length_a   1.000
_cell.length_b   1.000
_cell.length_c   1.000
_cell.angle_alpha   90.00
_cell.angle_beta   90.00
_cell.angle_gamma   90.00
#
_symmetry.space_group_name_H-M   'P 1'
#
loop_
_entity.id
_entity.type
_entity.pdbx_description
1 polymer ?
#
loop_
_entity_poly.entity_id
_entity_poly.type
_entity_poly.pdbx_seq_one_letter_code
_entity_poly.pdbx_strand_id
1 'polypeptide(L)'
;SIKAWFLGHFHLGQDYQDSITFPTIPREEGPYPNRGSCVFAQTSVMRGGTSRDGRQQSRLLRGNKDGFEICTVDHQSGGKIRLDATITYKDTGHEVGVYAHDDEAYDHDKYFK
;
A
#
# COMPACT_ATOMS: atom_id res chain seq x y z
N SER A 1 3.79 11.14 -15.80
CA SER A 1 4.07 9.76 -15.37
C SER A 1 2.93 9.28 -14.49
N ILE A 2 2.64 7.98 -14.50
CA ILE A 2 1.67 7.38 -13.56
C ILE A 2 2.34 7.27 -12.20
N LYS A 3 1.75 7.89 -11.17
CA LYS A 3 2.33 7.96 -9.82
C LYS A 3 1.93 6.78 -8.93
N ALA A 4 0.75 6.24 -9.16
CA ALA A 4 0.27 5.06 -8.46
C ALA A 4 -0.66 4.21 -9.33
N TRP A 5 -0.62 2.90 -9.13
CA TRP A 5 -1.47 1.91 -9.77
C TRP A 5 -2.20 1.10 -8.70
N PHE A 6 -3.53 1.07 -8.78
CA PHE A 6 -4.39 0.35 -7.86
C PHE A 6 -4.97 -0.89 -8.54
N LEU A 7 -4.79 -2.06 -7.92
CA LEU A 7 -5.22 -3.34 -8.49
C LEU A 7 -6.13 -4.09 -7.51
N GLY A 8 -7.23 -4.65 -7.99
CA GLY A 8 -8.16 -5.48 -7.21
C GLY A 8 -8.00 -6.99 -7.49
N HIS A 9 -9.12 -7.70 -7.62
CA HIS A 9 -9.24 -9.12 -8.00
C HIS A 9 -8.86 -10.16 -6.92
N PHE A 10 -7.82 -9.94 -6.12
CA PHE A 10 -7.36 -10.95 -5.16
C PHE A 10 -8.27 -11.17 -3.96
N HIS A 11 -9.14 -10.19 -3.66
CA HIS A 11 -10.07 -10.25 -2.52
C HIS A 11 -9.34 -10.53 -1.18
N LEU A 12 -8.19 -9.90 -0.99
CA LEU A 12 -7.40 -9.95 0.24
C LEU A 12 -7.39 -8.57 0.90
N GLY A 13 -7.25 -8.52 2.21
CA GLY A 13 -7.08 -7.28 2.96
C GLY A 13 -5.76 -6.55 2.65
N GLN A 14 -5.54 -5.48 3.40
CA GLN A 14 -4.56 -4.43 3.16
C GLN A 14 -3.58 -4.26 4.32
N ASP A 15 -3.60 -5.19 5.27
CA ASP A 15 -2.76 -5.18 6.47
C ASP A 15 -1.39 -5.85 6.23
N TYR A 16 -1.15 -6.34 5.02
CA TYR A 16 0.12 -6.96 4.63
C TYR A 16 1.06 -5.87 4.10
N GLN A 17 2.34 -5.88 4.50
CA GLN A 17 3.32 -4.91 4.02
C GLN A 17 3.41 -4.93 2.48
N ASP A 18 3.42 -6.11 1.88
CA ASP A 18 3.45 -6.28 0.41
C ASP A 18 2.15 -5.89 -0.31
N SER A 19 1.12 -5.46 0.43
CA SER A 19 -0.10 -4.89 -0.17
C SER A 19 0.16 -3.52 -0.82
N ILE A 20 1.32 -2.92 -0.55
CA ILE A 20 1.87 -1.78 -1.27
C ILE A 20 3.28 -2.16 -1.73
N THR A 21 3.67 -1.72 -2.91
CA THR A 21 5.02 -1.86 -3.44
C THR A 21 5.48 -0.49 -3.89
N PHE A 22 6.55 -0.01 -3.26
CA PHE A 22 7.13 1.27 -3.62
C PHE A 22 8.05 1.18 -4.85
N PRO A 23 8.16 2.29 -5.59
CA PRO A 23 9.18 2.45 -6.61
C PRO A 23 10.59 2.29 -6.03
N THR A 24 11.51 1.87 -6.88
CA THR A 24 12.91 1.68 -6.50
C THR A 24 13.60 3.02 -6.31
N ILE A 25 14.29 3.18 -5.19
CA ILE A 25 15.40 4.12 -5.02
C ILE A 25 16.73 3.45 -5.45
N PRO A 26 17.75 4.19 -5.92
CA PRO A 26 19.06 3.62 -6.28
C PRO A 26 19.53 2.60 -5.24
N ARG A 27 20.24 1.53 -5.67
CA ARG A 27 20.69 0.46 -4.75
C ARG A 27 21.55 1.01 -3.59
N GLU A 28 22.20 2.14 -3.82
CA GLU A 28 22.97 2.91 -2.85
C GLU A 28 22.08 3.51 -1.73
N GLU A 29 20.80 3.76 -2.04
CA GLU A 29 19.79 4.35 -1.16
C GLU A 29 18.86 3.30 -0.53
N GLY A 30 18.79 2.06 -1.06
CA GLY A 30 17.97 0.99 -0.46
C GLY A 30 18.01 -0.39 -1.13
N PRO A 31 17.41 -1.41 -0.49
CA PRO A 31 17.61 -2.83 -0.83
C PRO A 31 16.87 -3.36 -2.08
N TYR A 32 16.00 -2.57 -2.73
CA TYR A 32 15.09 -3.07 -3.79
C TYR A 32 15.29 -2.37 -5.15
N PRO A 33 16.20 -2.82 -6.03
CA PRO A 33 16.44 -2.22 -7.35
C PRO A 33 15.35 -2.54 -8.43
N ASN A 34 15.20 -1.64 -9.42
CA ASN A 34 14.47 -1.74 -10.70
C ASN A 34 12.92 -1.76 -10.77
N ARG A 35 12.18 -1.00 -9.94
CA ARG A 35 10.70 -0.96 -9.91
C ARG A 35 10.05 0.29 -10.54
N GLY A 36 10.84 1.16 -11.17
CA GLY A 36 10.32 2.39 -11.81
C GLY A 36 9.84 3.44 -10.80
N SER A 37 8.90 4.30 -11.20
CA SER A 37 8.40 5.48 -10.47
C SER A 37 6.91 5.40 -10.09
N CYS A 38 6.34 4.19 -10.12
CA CYS A 38 4.93 3.98 -9.83
C CYS A 38 4.78 3.17 -8.54
N VAL A 39 4.01 3.70 -7.59
CA VAL A 39 3.59 2.95 -6.40
C VAL A 39 2.50 1.97 -6.82
N PHE A 40 2.64 0.69 -6.47
CA PHE A 40 1.59 -0.30 -6.69
C PHE A 40 0.86 -0.57 -5.38
N ALA A 41 -0.46 -0.55 -5.38
CA ALA A 41 -1.26 -0.80 -4.19
C ALA A 41 -2.43 -1.74 -4.47
N GLN A 42 -2.55 -2.78 -3.66
CA GLN A 42 -3.70 -3.68 -3.69
C GLN A 42 -4.93 -2.99 -3.08
N THR A 43 -6.06 -3.18 -3.75
CA THR A 43 -7.40 -2.83 -3.29
C THR A 43 -8.13 -4.10 -2.84
N SER A 44 -8.77 -4.03 -1.68
CA SER A 44 -9.59 -5.12 -1.15
C SER A 44 -11.04 -5.01 -1.65
N VAL A 45 -11.94 -5.72 -1.00
CA VAL A 45 -13.37 -5.75 -1.33
C VAL A 45 -14.19 -5.17 -0.18
N MET A 46 -15.12 -4.28 -0.53
CA MET A 46 -16.01 -3.63 0.44
C MET A 46 -17.24 -4.47 0.77
N ARG A 47 -17.50 -5.58 0.08
CA ARG A 47 -18.65 -6.45 0.34
C ARG A 47 -18.29 -7.51 1.37
N GLY A 48 -19.00 -7.53 2.50
CA GLY A 48 -18.83 -8.56 3.52
C GLY A 48 -18.99 -9.98 2.95
N GLY A 49 -18.17 -10.91 3.46
CA GLY A 49 -18.19 -12.33 3.07
C GLY A 49 -17.57 -12.64 1.70
N THR A 50 -16.87 -11.69 1.07
CA THR A 50 -16.23 -11.91 -0.24
C THR A 50 -14.71 -11.87 -0.21
N SER A 51 -14.11 -11.40 0.89
CA SER A 51 -12.68 -11.46 1.15
C SER A 51 -12.24 -12.86 1.57
N ARG A 52 -11.07 -13.31 1.12
CA ARG A 52 -10.49 -14.61 1.47
C ARG A 52 -9.93 -14.65 2.89
N ASP A 53 -9.63 -13.49 3.47
CA ASP A 53 -9.06 -13.31 4.81
C ASP A 53 -10.05 -12.67 5.81
N GLY A 54 -11.34 -12.60 5.44
CA GLY A 54 -12.42 -12.10 6.29
C GLY A 54 -12.50 -10.57 6.46
N ARG A 55 -11.57 -9.81 5.88
CA ARG A 55 -11.49 -8.34 6.01
C ARG A 55 -12.40 -7.62 5.02
N GLN A 56 -12.93 -6.47 5.44
CA GLN A 56 -13.73 -5.60 4.58
C GLN A 56 -13.05 -4.24 4.47
N GLN A 57 -12.22 -4.05 3.44
CA GLN A 57 -11.33 -2.89 3.34
C GLN A 57 -11.39 -2.22 1.97
N SER A 58 -10.98 -0.95 1.91
CA SER A 58 -10.75 -0.21 0.65
C SER A 58 -9.60 0.77 0.80
N ARG A 59 -9.00 1.18 -0.33
CA ARG A 59 -8.01 2.28 -0.31
C ARG A 59 -8.69 3.64 -0.44
N LEU A 60 -8.18 4.61 0.32
CA LEU A 60 -8.47 6.02 0.18
C LEU A 60 -7.15 6.74 -0.16
N LEU A 61 -7.17 7.58 -1.21
CA LEU A 61 -6.06 8.48 -1.51
C LEU A 61 -6.37 9.90 -1.07
N ARG A 62 -5.39 10.55 -0.44
CA ARG A 62 -5.43 11.98 -0.11
C ARG A 62 -4.18 12.64 -0.66
N GLY A 63 -4.31 13.51 -1.66
CA GLY A 63 -3.15 14.06 -2.37
C GLY A 63 -3.20 15.57 -2.58
N ASN A 64 -2.03 16.15 -2.81
CA ASN A 64 -1.83 17.54 -3.20
C ASN A 64 -0.65 17.64 -4.19
N LYS A 65 -0.18 18.87 -4.45
CA LYS A 65 0.93 19.12 -5.40
C LYS A 65 2.27 18.51 -4.99
N ASP A 66 2.46 18.22 -3.71
CA ASP A 66 3.72 17.76 -3.11
C ASP A 66 3.76 16.23 -2.95
N GLY A 67 2.62 15.56 -3.06
CA GLY A 67 2.54 14.12 -2.86
C GLY A 67 1.13 13.61 -2.55
N PHE A 68 1.06 12.40 -2.01
CA PHE A 68 -0.19 11.79 -1.57
C PHE A 68 0.00 10.74 -0.48
N GLU A 69 -1.05 10.53 0.26
CA GLU A 69 -1.19 9.50 1.27
C GLU A 69 -2.05 8.35 0.74
N ILE A 70 -1.65 7.12 1.04
CA ILE A 70 -2.47 5.92 0.84
C ILE A 70 -2.97 5.48 2.20
N CYS A 71 -4.29 5.42 2.35
CA CYS A 71 -4.95 4.98 3.57
C CYS A 71 -5.79 3.73 3.32
N THR A 72 -5.97 2.92 4.36
CA THR A 72 -6.94 1.83 4.43
C THR A 72 -8.17 2.30 5.20
N VAL A 73 -9.34 2.05 4.64
CA VAL A 73 -10.61 2.19 5.33
C VAL A 73 -11.06 0.79 5.75
N ASP A 74 -11.22 0.57 7.06
CA ASP A 74 -11.79 -0.64 7.61
C ASP A 74 -13.31 -0.48 7.80
N HIS A 75 -14.08 -1.14 6.94
CA HIS A 75 -15.54 -1.07 6.94
C HIS A 75 -16.19 -1.88 8.06
N GLN A 76 -15.50 -2.89 8.59
CA GLN A 76 -15.98 -3.65 9.77
C GLN A 76 -15.84 -2.81 11.05
N SER A 77 -14.83 -1.95 11.11
CA SER A 77 -14.61 -1.01 12.22
C SER A 77 -15.29 0.35 12.02
N GLY A 78 -16.46 0.38 11.35
CA GLY A 78 -17.23 1.60 11.16
C GLY A 78 -16.58 2.65 10.25
N GLY A 79 -15.72 2.22 9.31
CA GLY A 79 -15.02 3.11 8.40
C GLY A 79 -13.76 3.74 8.99
N LYS A 80 -13.16 3.13 10.02
CA LYS A 80 -11.92 3.61 10.63
C LYS A 80 -10.83 3.71 9.56
N ILE A 81 -10.13 4.85 9.53
CA ILE A 81 -9.07 5.14 8.57
C ILE A 81 -7.71 4.89 9.22
N ARG A 82 -6.86 4.09 8.57
CA ARG A 82 -5.44 3.92 8.88
C ARG A 82 -4.61 4.51 7.76
N LEU A 83 -3.58 5.29 8.07
CA LEU A 83 -2.58 5.71 7.10
C LEU A 83 -1.61 4.56 6.86
N ASP A 84 -1.39 4.13 5.62
CA ASP A 84 -0.45 3.05 5.32
C ASP A 84 0.87 3.58 4.76
N ALA A 85 0.80 4.58 3.88
CA ALA A 85 1.98 5.14 3.24
C ALA A 85 1.84 6.63 2.93
N THR A 86 2.95 7.35 3.01
CA THR A 86 3.10 8.72 2.51
C THR A 86 4.07 8.71 1.35
N ILE A 87 3.65 9.30 0.23
CA ILE A 87 4.42 9.39 -1.00
C ILE A 87 4.71 10.86 -1.29
N THR A 88 5.98 11.22 -1.38
CA THR A 88 6.42 12.59 -1.71
C THR A 88 7.00 12.62 -3.12
N TYR A 89 6.65 13.65 -3.89
CA TYR A 89 7.23 13.89 -5.21
C TYR A 89 8.58 14.59 -5.07
N LYS A 90 9.67 13.93 -5.46
CA LYS A 90 11.02 14.53 -5.51
C LYS A 90 11.23 15.28 -6.81
N ASP A 91 10.80 14.69 -7.92
CA ASP A 91 10.76 15.32 -9.24
C ASP A 91 9.72 14.63 -10.17
N THR A 92 9.78 14.90 -11.47
CA THR A 92 8.84 14.35 -12.46
C THR A 92 8.88 12.82 -12.58
N GLY A 93 10.00 12.19 -12.23
CA GLY A 93 10.26 10.77 -12.38
C GLY A 93 10.62 10.02 -11.10
N HIS A 94 10.70 10.69 -9.94
CA HIS A 94 11.05 10.07 -8.67
C HIS A 94 10.05 10.40 -7.55
N GLU A 95 9.61 9.35 -6.88
CA GLU A 95 8.72 9.37 -5.74
C GLU A 95 9.40 8.68 -4.57
N VAL A 96 9.29 9.25 -3.38
CA VAL A 96 9.79 8.65 -2.14
C VAL A 96 8.58 8.17 -1.35
N GLY A 97 8.48 6.86 -1.14
CA GLY A 97 7.44 6.24 -0.33
C GLY A 97 7.96 5.83 1.04
N VAL A 98 7.21 6.18 2.09
CA VAL A 98 7.50 5.77 3.47
C VAL A 98 6.26 5.10 4.06
N TYR A 99 6.42 3.91 4.63
CA TYR A 99 5.37 3.24 5.41
C TYR A 99 5.11 4.02 6.70
N ALA A 100 3.83 4.19 7.05
CA ALA A 100 3.44 4.93 8.26
C ALA A 100 3.48 4.06 9.54
N HIS A 101 3.50 2.74 9.39
CA HIS A 101 3.48 1.78 10.50
C HIS A 101 4.42 0.60 10.20
N ASP A 102 5.13 0.15 11.23
CA ASP A 102 5.87 -1.11 11.21
C ASP A 102 4.91 -2.30 11.36
N ASP A 103 5.33 -3.48 10.92
CA ASP A 103 4.48 -4.66 10.84
C ASP A 103 4.32 -5.37 12.20
N GLU A 104 3.16 -5.23 12.85
CA GLU A 104 2.84 -5.96 14.08
C GLU A 104 2.42 -7.42 13.82
N ALA A 105 2.19 -7.82 12.56
CA ALA A 105 1.69 -9.15 12.16
C ALA A 105 2.69 -10.00 11.37
N TYR A 106 3.94 -9.53 11.20
CA TYR A 106 5.00 -10.23 10.46
C TYR A 106 5.56 -11.45 11.23
N ASP A 107 4.75 -12.50 11.36
CA ASP A 107 5.26 -13.84 11.67
C ASP A 107 5.75 -14.48 10.36
N HIS A 108 6.91 -13.98 9.87
CA HIS A 108 7.56 -14.37 8.61
C HIS A 108 7.73 -15.91 8.48
N ASP A 109 7.85 -16.59 9.62
CA ASP A 109 8.09 -18.03 9.71
C ASP A 109 6.83 -18.89 9.45
N LYS A 110 5.62 -18.31 9.52
CA LYS A 110 4.38 -19.08 9.35
C LYS A 110 3.97 -19.33 7.90
N TYR A 111 4.39 -18.48 6.97
CA TYR A 111 3.77 -18.42 5.63
C TYR A 111 4.67 -18.88 4.48
N PHE A 112 5.97 -19.05 4.72
CA PHE A 112 6.91 -19.63 3.76
C PHE A 112 7.58 -20.86 4.37
N LYS A 113 7.06 -22.05 4.05
CA LYS A 113 7.74 -23.33 4.21
C LYS A 113 8.37 -23.75 2.89
#